data_AF-A0A5D0NHD7-F1
#
_entry.id   AF-A0A5D0NHD7-F1
#
_cell.length_a   1.000
_cell.length_b   1.000
_cell.length_c   1.000
_cell.angle_alpha   90.00
_cell.angle_beta   90.00
_cell.angle_gamma   90.00
#
_symmetry.space_group_name_H-M   'P 1'
#
loop_
_entity.id
_entity.type
_entity.pdbx_description
1 polymer ?
#
loop_
_entity_poly.entity_id
_entity_poly.type
_entity_poly.pdbx_seq_one_letter_code
_entity_poly.pdbx_strand_id
1 'polypeptide(L)'
;LIIACPCALGLATPTALLVGTGRGAQLGILIKGPEVLESTRRVDTVVLDKTGTVTEGRMSVTGVHLAAGEDRGLVLRLAGALEQASEHPIGRAIAREAR
;
A
#
# COMPACT_ATOMS: atom_id res chain seq x y z
N LEU A 1 14.42 -10.78 -52.47
CA LEU A 1 13.63 -9.80 -51.67
C LEU A 1 12.41 -10.42 -50.96
N ILE A 2 12.25 -11.76 -50.92
CA ILE A 2 11.18 -12.46 -50.16
C ILE A 2 11.62 -12.84 -48.72
N ILE A 3 12.93 -12.80 -48.44
CA ILE A 3 13.55 -13.17 -47.15
C ILE A 3 13.46 -12.06 -46.09
N ALA A 4 13.04 -10.84 -46.45
CA ALA A 4 13.06 -9.69 -45.55
C ALA A 4 11.80 -9.52 -44.70
N CYS A 5 10.77 -10.37 -44.84
CA CYS A 5 9.55 -10.24 -44.05
C CYS A 5 9.81 -10.73 -42.61
N PRO A 6 9.91 -9.85 -41.60
CA PRO A 6 10.42 -10.22 -40.30
C PRO A 6 9.24 -10.66 -39.43
N CYS A 7 8.60 -11.79 -39.78
CA CYS A 7 7.41 -12.30 -39.08
C CYS A 7 7.62 -12.43 -37.56
N ALA A 8 8.84 -12.82 -37.15
CA ALA A 8 9.23 -12.90 -35.74
C ALA A 8 9.30 -11.53 -35.06
N LEU A 9 9.77 -10.49 -35.76
CA LEU A 9 9.85 -9.13 -35.22
C LEU A 9 8.44 -8.55 -34.98
N GLY A 10 7.48 -8.85 -35.86
CA GLY A 10 6.10 -8.41 -35.72
C GLY A 10 5.37 -9.01 -34.51
N LEU A 11 5.79 -10.18 -34.03
CA LEU A 11 5.21 -10.86 -32.86
C LEU A 11 5.99 -10.67 -31.56
N ALA A 12 7.28 -10.32 -31.63
CA ALA A 12 8.15 -10.22 -30.46
C ALA A 12 7.57 -9.30 -29.36
N THR A 13 7.21 -8.07 -29.73
CA THR A 13 6.64 -7.08 -28.80
C THR A 13 5.29 -7.50 -28.22
N PRO A 14 4.25 -7.84 -29.01
CA PRO A 14 2.96 -8.22 -28.44
C PRO A 14 3.04 -9.49 -27.58
N THR A 15 3.86 -10.49 -27.94
CA THR A 15 4.05 -11.68 -27.10
C THR A 15 4.74 -11.34 -25.78
N ALA A 16 5.79 -10.52 -25.79
CA ALA A 16 6.48 -10.11 -24.57
C ALA A 16 5.57 -9.33 -23.62
N LEU A 17 4.75 -8.42 -24.15
CA LEU A 17 3.81 -7.62 -23.34
C LEU A 17 2.67 -8.48 -22.78
N LEU A 18 2.16 -9.44 -23.55
CA LEU A 18 1.12 -10.37 -23.09
C LEU A 18 1.64 -11.27 -21.97
N VAL A 19 2.82 -11.88 -22.15
CA VAL A 19 3.44 -12.72 -21.11
C VAL A 19 3.79 -11.89 -19.88
N GLY A 20 4.35 -10.68 -20.05
CA GLY A 20 4.69 -9.78 -18.96
C GLY A 20 3.47 -9.37 -18.14
N THR A 21 2.37 -9.02 -18.81
CA THR A 21 1.10 -8.67 -18.14
C THR A 21 0.52 -9.87 -17.40
N GLY A 22 0.49 -11.04 -18.03
CA GLY A 22 0.02 -12.28 -17.41
C GLY A 22 0.84 -12.65 -16.17
N ARG A 23 2.16 -12.47 -16.22
CA ARG A 23 3.02 -12.68 -15.05
C ARG A 23 2.77 -11.67 -13.94
N GLY A 24 2.58 -10.39 -14.28
CA GLY A 24 2.22 -9.34 -13.32
C GLY A 24 0.93 -9.67 -12.56
N ALA A 25 -0.10 -10.13 -13.28
CA ALA A 25 -1.36 -10.54 -12.68
C ALA A 25 -1.21 -11.71 -11.69
N GLN A 26 -0.37 -12.70 -11.99
CA GLN A 26 -0.05 -13.80 -11.06
C GLN A 26 0.66 -13.33 -9.78
N LEU A 27 1.29 -12.16 -9.81
CA LEU A 27 1.94 -11.52 -8.67
C LEU A 27 1.01 -10.50 -7.97
N GLY A 28 -0.26 -10.41 -8.38
CA GLY A 28 -1.22 -9.45 -7.82
C GLY A 28 -1.05 -8.01 -8.35
N ILE A 29 -0.30 -7.81 -9.43
CA ILE A 29 -0.07 -6.50 -10.05
C ILE A 29 -1.03 -6.34 -11.23
N LEU A 30 -1.96 -5.39 -11.11
CA LEU A 30 -2.87 -5.03 -12.19
C LEU A 30 -2.24 -3.96 -13.10
N ILE A 31 -1.92 -4.35 -14.34
CA ILE A 31 -1.38 -3.47 -15.37
C ILE A 31 -2.52 -3.13 -16.33
N LYS A 32 -2.90 -1.85 -16.42
CA LYS A 32 -4.08 -1.40 -17.18
C LYS A 32 -3.93 -1.51 -18.71
N GLY A 33 -2.70 -1.58 -19.23
CA GLY A 33 -2.43 -1.68 -20.65
C GLY A 33 -0.95 -1.95 -20.95
N PRO A 34 -0.62 -2.47 -22.14
CA PRO A 34 0.75 -2.83 -22.53
C PRO A 34 1.72 -1.63 -22.53
N GLU A 35 1.25 -0.44 -22.90
CA GLU A 35 2.00 0.82 -22.89
C GLU A 35 2.56 1.20 -21.50
N VAL A 36 1.93 0.72 -20.42
CA VAL A 36 2.40 0.94 -19.04
C VAL A 36 3.71 0.18 -18.80
N LEU A 37 3.85 -1.05 -19.32
CA LEU A 37 5.08 -1.83 -19.22
C LEU A 37 6.22 -1.18 -20.01
N GLU A 38 5.92 -0.65 -21.19
CA GLU A 38 6.92 0.03 -22.02
C GLU A 38 7.40 1.33 -21.39
N SER A 39 6.49 2.15 -20.88
CA SER A 39 6.83 3.43 -20.23
C SER A 39 7.60 3.24 -18.92
N THR A 40 7.32 2.17 -18.17
CA THR A 40 8.02 1.86 -16.91
C THR A 40 9.53 1.69 -17.10
N ARG A 41 10.00 1.26 -18.29
CA ARG A 41 11.45 1.14 -18.58
C ARG A 41 12.22 2.45 -18.40
N ARG A 42 11.56 3.60 -18.56
CA ARG A 42 12.19 4.93 -18.47
C ARG A 42 12.08 5.55 -17.07
N VAL A 43 11.38 4.90 -16.14
CA VAL A 43 11.22 5.42 -14.78
C VAL A 43 12.53 5.21 -14.02
N ASP A 44 13.12 6.30 -13.52
CA ASP A 44 14.32 6.30 -12.67
C ASP A 44 14.04 6.71 -11.21
N THR A 45 12.88 7.33 -10.98
CA THR A 45 12.50 7.93 -9.71
C THR A 45 11.10 7.46 -9.33
N VAL A 46 10.96 6.96 -8.11
CA VAL A 46 9.67 6.55 -7.55
C VAL A 46 9.33 7.49 -6.40
N VAL A 47 8.25 8.25 -6.54
CA VAL A 47 7.69 9.07 -5.46
C VAL A 47 6.55 8.26 -4.84
N LEU A 48 6.70 7.94 -3.56
CA LEU A 48 5.70 7.19 -2.82
C LEU A 48 4.86 8.17 -2.01
N ASP A 49 3.54 8.04 -2.10
CA ASP A 49 2.68 8.59 -1.07
C ASP A 49 2.90 7.81 0.23
N LYS A 50 2.80 8.48 1.37
CA LYS A 50 3.03 7.83 2.67
C LYS A 50 1.74 7.21 3.19
N THR A 51 0.68 8.00 3.30
CA THR A 51 -0.51 7.65 4.10
C THR A 51 -1.44 6.73 3.31
N GLY A 52 -1.60 5.48 3.74
CA GLY A 52 -2.43 4.50 3.03
C GLY A 52 -1.70 3.77 1.90
N THR A 53 -0.44 4.15 1.61
CA THR A 53 0.43 3.47 0.65
C THR A 53 1.61 2.80 1.37
N VAL A 54 2.52 3.59 1.97
CA VAL A 54 3.62 3.05 2.78
C VAL A 54 3.16 2.71 4.20
N THR A 55 2.21 3.48 4.74
CA THR A 55 1.59 3.23 6.04
C THR A 55 0.14 2.78 5.87
N GLU A 56 -0.41 2.13 6.89
CA GLU A 56 -1.80 1.65 6.86
C GLU A 56 -2.87 2.75 6.82
N GLY A 57 -2.48 4.02 6.99
CA GLY A 57 -3.41 5.15 7.04
C GLY A 57 -4.30 5.17 8.30
N ARG A 58 -3.99 4.34 9.31
CA ARG A 58 -4.73 4.26 10.57
C ARG A 58 -3.82 4.64 11.73
N MET A 59 -4.30 5.54 12.60
CA MET A 59 -3.58 5.92 13.83
C MET A 59 -3.61 4.75 14.82
N SER A 60 -2.50 4.48 15.48
CA SER A 60 -2.34 3.49 16.55
C SER A 60 -1.57 4.11 17.72
N VAL A 61 -1.84 3.63 18.93
CA VAL A 61 -1.06 4.02 20.11
C VAL A 61 0.26 3.27 20.08
N THR A 62 1.37 4.00 20.07
CA THR A 62 2.72 3.39 20.04
C THR A 62 3.36 3.28 21.42
N GLY A 63 2.84 4.01 22.41
CA GLY A 63 3.35 4.01 23.77
C GLY A 63 2.39 4.69 24.74
N VAL A 64 2.45 4.26 26.00
CA VAL A 64 1.69 4.86 27.10
C VAL A 64 2.69 5.18 28.20
N HIS A 65 2.88 6.48 28.47
CA HIS A 65 3.78 6.96 29.51
C HIS A 65 2.96 7.34 30.74
N LEU A 66 3.22 6.66 31.85
CA LEU A 66 2.44 6.76 33.08
C LEU A 66 3.10 7.72 34.07
N ALA A 67 2.27 8.41 34.86
CA ALA A 67 2.76 9.08 36.06
C ALA A 67 3.17 8.04 37.12
N ALA A 68 4.00 8.46 38.09
CA ALA A 68 4.47 7.57 39.14
C ALA A 68 3.29 7.01 39.96
N GLY A 69 3.23 5.69 40.08
CA GLY A 69 2.19 5.00 40.84
C GLY A 69 0.87 4.74 40.08
N GLU A 70 0.77 5.17 38.81
CA GLU A 70 -0.42 4.90 37.99
C GLU A 70 -0.40 3.50 37.38
N ASP A 71 -1.57 2.87 37.33
CA ASP A 71 -1.76 1.59 36.65
C ASP A 71 -2.10 1.79 35.17
N ARG A 72 -1.39 1.08 34.28
CA ARG A 72 -1.61 1.18 32.82
C ARG A 72 -3.04 0.83 32.43
N GLY A 73 -3.58 -0.24 33.01
CA GLY A 73 -4.91 -0.74 32.68
C GLY A 73 -6.00 0.25 33.07
N LEU A 74 -5.91 0.83 34.27
CA LEU A 74 -6.80 1.88 34.73
C LEU A 74 -6.75 3.12 33.82
N VAL A 75 -5.55 3.61 33.51
CA VAL A 75 -5.38 4.79 32.65
C VAL A 75 -5.98 4.56 31.25
N LEU A 76 -5.66 3.44 30.61
CA LEU A 76 -6.20 3.12 29.29
C LEU A 76 -7.72 2.94 29.34
N ARG A 77 -8.26 2.27 30.35
CA ARG A 77 -9.71 2.10 30.50
C ARG A 77 -10.44 3.44 30.64
N LEU A 78 -9.90 4.37 31.43
CA LEU A 78 -10.47 5.71 31.58
C LEU A 78 -10.38 6.52 30.28
N ALA A 79 -9.21 6.53 29.64
CA ALA A 79 -9.02 7.22 28.36
C ALA A 79 -9.91 6.64 27.25
N GLY A 80 -10.04 5.32 27.20
CA GLY A 80 -10.91 4.62 26.25
C GLY A 80 -12.38 4.90 26.47
N ALA A 81 -12.84 4.98 27.73
CA ALA A 81 -14.21 5.36 28.06
C ALA A 81 -14.53 6.80 27.63
N LEU A 82 -13.59 7.73 27.84
CA LEU A 82 -13.75 9.12 27.40
C LEU A 82 -13.83 9.24 25.86
N GLU A 83 -12.99 8.49 25.15
CA GLU A 83 -12.89 8.54 23.69
C GLU A 83 -13.86 7.58 22.97
N GLN A 84 -14.73 6.86 23.70
CA GLN A 84 -15.56 5.79 23.12
C GLN A 84 -16.46 6.27 21.97
N ALA A 85 -16.97 7.50 22.05
CA ALA A 85 -17.84 8.11 21.04
C ALA A 85 -17.10 9.05 20.07
N SER A 86 -15.78 9.13 20.15
CA SER A 86 -14.96 10.06 19.37
C SER A 86 -14.84 9.60 17.92
N GLU A 87 -15.18 10.48 16.98
CA GLU A 87 -14.96 10.26 15.54
C GLU A 87 -13.53 10.60 15.12
N HIS A 88 -12.80 11.35 15.96
CA HIS A 88 -11.44 11.77 15.66
C HIS A 88 -10.51 10.55 15.57
N PRO A 89 -9.62 10.44 14.54
CA PRO A 89 -8.76 9.26 14.37
C PRO A 89 -7.89 8.91 15.58
N ILE A 90 -7.46 9.92 16.35
CA ILE A 90 -6.71 9.73 17.60
C ILE A 90 -7.60 9.11 18.69
N GLY A 91 -8.80 9.66 18.90
CA GLY A 91 -9.75 9.11 19.88
C GLY A 91 -10.13 7.67 19.57
N ARG A 92 -10.38 7.36 18.30
CA ARG A 92 -10.61 5.98 17.83
C ARG A 92 -9.41 5.05 18.05
N ALA A 93 -8.18 5.57 18.01
CA ALA A 93 -6.98 4.80 18.30
C ALA A 93 -6.89 4.49 19.81
N ILE A 94 -7.14 5.47 20.67
CA ILE A 94 -7.15 5.33 22.14
C ILE A 94 -8.26 4.36 22.57
N ALA A 95 -9.49 4.53 22.08
CA ALA A 95 -10.62 3.66 22.39
C ALA A 95 -10.47 2.22 21.84
N ARG A 96 -9.56 2.00 20.88
CA ARG A 96 -9.19 0.66 20.41
C ARG A 96 -8.10 0.04 21.27
N GLU A 97 -7.09 0.81 21.65
CA GLU A 97 -6.01 0.36 22.54
C GLU A 97 -6.53 0.00 23.95
N ALA A 98 -7.60 0.65 24.39
CA ALA A 98 -8.21 0.42 25.69
C ALA A 98 -9.11 -0.82 25.80
N ARG A 99 -9.37 -1.51 24.67
CA ARG A 99 -10.19 -2.73 24.60
C ARG A 99 -9.32 -3.97 24.58
#